data_AF-A0A1A8HS74-F1
#
_entry.id   AF-A0A1A8HS74-F1
#
_cell.length_a   1.000
_cell.length_b   1.000
_cell.length_c   1.000
_cell.angle_alpha   90.00
_cell.angle_beta   90.00
_cell.angle_gamma   90.00
#
_symmetry.space_group_name_H-M   'P 1'
#
loop_
_entity.id
_entity.type
_entity.pdbx_description
1 polymer ?
#
loop_
_entity_poly.entity_id
_entity_poly.type
_entity_poly.pdbx_seq_one_letter_code
_entity_poly.pdbx_strand_id
1 'polypeptide(L)'
;MKAFSSAAGPRMRRLTKKKTLTLVKELDAFPKVPDSYVESTASGGTVSLIAFTFMAILAFLEFFVYRNTWMKYEYEVDKDFSSKLRLNVDITVAMRCQYIGADVLDLAETMVASDGLKYEPVNFELLPEQRLWHLTLLHMQERLKVEHSLQDVIFKSAMKEVPPSQSRSEDTPNSLTACRIHGHLFVNKVAGNFHITVGKSIPHPRGHAHLAALVSHDSFNFSHRIDHLSFGEAIPGLINPLDANHMFQYF
;
A
#
# COMPACT_ATOMS: atom_id res chain seq x y z
N MET A 1 6.54 -69.02 -23.19
CA MET A 1 5.38 -68.44 -23.88
C MET A 1 4.19 -68.35 -22.92
N LYS A 2 3.83 -67.14 -22.49
CA LYS A 2 2.43 -66.70 -22.29
C LYS A 2 2.47 -65.19 -22.06
N ALA A 3 1.63 -64.50 -22.83
CA ALA A 3 1.70 -63.08 -23.12
C ALA A 3 0.88 -62.23 -22.16
N PHE A 4 1.35 -60.98 -22.01
CA PHE A 4 0.68 -59.70 -21.74
C PHE A 4 -0.84 -59.63 -21.51
N SER A 5 -1.25 -58.82 -20.52
CA SER A 5 -2.03 -57.57 -20.72
C SER A 5 -2.37 -56.96 -19.34
N SER A 6 -1.68 -55.89 -18.92
CA SER A 6 -2.07 -54.46 -18.98
C SER A 6 -3.21 -54.04 -18.03
N ALA A 7 -2.84 -53.22 -17.04
CA ALA A 7 -3.69 -52.69 -15.96
C ALA A 7 -4.51 -51.46 -16.41
N ALA A 8 -5.67 -51.32 -15.78
CA ALA A 8 -6.75 -50.39 -16.12
C ALA A 8 -6.44 -48.90 -15.86
N GLY A 9 -6.81 -48.04 -16.82
CA GLY A 9 -6.93 -46.58 -16.63
C GLY A 9 -8.26 -46.18 -15.96
N PRO A 10 -8.38 -44.94 -15.44
CA PRO A 10 -9.53 -44.52 -14.65
C PRO A 10 -10.77 -44.26 -15.52
N ARG A 11 -11.86 -44.98 -15.22
CA ARG A 11 -13.19 -44.78 -15.81
C ARG A 11 -13.78 -43.44 -15.38
N MET A 12 -13.93 -42.49 -16.31
CA MET A 12 -14.82 -41.34 -16.13
C MET A 12 -16.25 -41.82 -15.87
N ARG A 13 -16.80 -41.44 -14.71
CA ARG A 13 -18.18 -41.74 -14.29
C ARG A 13 -19.16 -40.97 -15.20
N ARG A 14 -19.79 -41.66 -16.15
CA ARG A 14 -21.03 -41.21 -16.78
C ARG A 14 -22.12 -41.12 -15.71
N LEU A 15 -22.35 -39.93 -15.16
CA LEU A 15 -23.54 -39.63 -14.38
C LEU A 15 -24.76 -39.88 -15.27
N THR A 16 -25.56 -40.86 -14.89
CA THR A 16 -26.72 -41.34 -15.62
C THR A 16 -27.79 -40.26 -15.62
N LYS A 17 -28.18 -39.77 -16.82
CA LYS A 17 -29.27 -38.80 -17.07
C LYS A 17 -30.53 -38.98 -16.20
N LYS A 18 -30.82 -40.21 -15.76
CA LYS A 18 -31.95 -40.55 -14.90
C LYS A 18 -31.87 -39.91 -13.51
N LYS A 19 -30.67 -39.81 -12.91
CA LYS A 19 -30.49 -39.26 -11.56
C LYS A 19 -30.62 -37.73 -11.51
N THR A 20 -30.20 -37.04 -12.57
CA THR A 20 -30.37 -35.58 -12.69
C THR A 20 -31.82 -35.20 -12.95
N LEU A 21 -32.55 -35.98 -13.77
CA LEU A 21 -33.98 -35.76 -14.01
C LEU A 21 -34.82 -35.92 -12.73
N THR A 22 -34.48 -36.86 -11.85
CA THR A 22 -35.18 -37.04 -10.57
C THR A 22 -34.91 -35.88 -9.61
N LEU A 23 -33.67 -35.37 -9.53
CA LEU A 23 -33.34 -34.21 -8.69
C LEU A 23 -34.03 -32.92 -9.15
N VAL A 24 -34.09 -32.68 -10.46
CA VAL A 24 -34.81 -31.50 -11.01
C VAL A 24 -36.30 -31.59 -10.72
N LYS A 25 -36.87 -32.80 -10.71
CA LYS A 25 -38.28 -33.04 -10.41
C LYS A 25 -38.63 -32.87 -8.92
N GLU A 26 -37.63 -33.00 -8.04
CA GLU A 26 -37.78 -32.83 -6.58
C GLU A 26 -37.60 -31.38 -6.14
N LEU A 27 -36.95 -30.55 -6.96
CA LEU A 27 -36.78 -29.10 -6.75
C LEU A 27 -37.97 -28.25 -7.29
N ASP A 28 -38.94 -28.89 -7.95
CA ASP A 28 -40.10 -28.24 -8.55
C ASP A 28 -41.24 -28.15 -7.53
N ALA A 29 -41.40 -26.98 -6.90
CA ALA A 29 -42.34 -26.76 -5.79
C ALA A 29 -43.81 -26.56 -6.24
N PHE A 30 -44.11 -26.59 -7.54
CA PHE A 30 -45.44 -26.28 -8.08
C PHE A 30 -46.14 -27.50 -8.69
N PRO A 31 -47.46 -27.68 -8.47
CA PRO A 31 -48.22 -28.77 -9.09
C PRO A 31 -48.29 -28.59 -10.61
N LYS A 32 -47.90 -29.61 -11.37
CA LYS A 32 -47.93 -29.56 -12.84
C LYS A 32 -49.35 -29.62 -13.37
N VAL A 33 -49.64 -28.76 -14.35
CA VAL A 33 -50.91 -28.77 -15.10
C VAL A 33 -51.04 -30.02 -15.98
N PRO A 34 -52.26 -30.52 -16.23
CA PRO A 34 -52.50 -31.69 -17.08
C PRO A 34 -52.03 -31.44 -18.53
N ASP A 35 -51.44 -32.47 -19.15
CA ASP A 35 -50.84 -32.39 -20.49
C ASP A 35 -51.86 -32.00 -21.60
N SER A 36 -53.18 -32.12 -21.36
CA SER A 36 -54.23 -31.71 -22.30
C SER A 36 -54.40 -30.20 -22.47
N TYR A 37 -53.81 -29.39 -21.57
CA TYR A 37 -53.87 -27.93 -21.62
C TYR A 37 -52.52 -27.29 -22.00
N VAL A 38 -51.53 -28.11 -22.40
CA VAL A 38 -50.15 -27.66 -22.65
C VAL A 38 -49.77 -27.96 -24.11
N GLU A 39 -49.80 -26.92 -24.95
CA GLU A 39 -49.28 -26.97 -26.33
C GLU A 39 -47.77 -26.72 -26.31
N SER A 40 -46.95 -27.78 -26.38
CA SER A 40 -45.50 -27.65 -26.43
C SER A 40 -45.02 -27.35 -27.86
N THR A 41 -44.62 -26.11 -28.14
CA THR A 41 -44.01 -25.74 -29.43
C THR A 41 -42.48 -25.87 -29.37
N ALA A 42 -41.90 -26.60 -30.33
CA ALA A 42 -40.44 -26.81 -30.40
C ALA A 42 -39.66 -25.50 -30.61
N SER A 43 -40.28 -24.52 -31.30
CA SER A 43 -39.73 -23.17 -31.50
C SER A 43 -39.72 -22.35 -30.20
N GLY A 44 -40.81 -22.37 -29.42
CA GLY A 44 -40.90 -21.64 -28.16
C GLY A 44 -39.91 -22.12 -27.10
N GLY A 45 -39.67 -23.44 -27.02
CA GLY A 45 -38.66 -24.01 -26.12
C GLY A 45 -37.23 -23.61 -26.50
N THR A 46 -36.92 -23.58 -27.81
CA THR A 46 -35.59 -23.17 -28.30
C THR A 46 -35.32 -21.69 -28.03
N VAL A 47 -36.30 -20.82 -28.29
CA VAL A 47 -36.19 -19.38 -27.99
C VAL A 47 -35.99 -19.15 -26.49
N SER A 48 -36.72 -19.88 -25.64
CA SER A 48 -36.57 -19.79 -24.18
C SER A 48 -35.16 -20.20 -23.73
N LEU A 49 -34.61 -21.29 -24.29
CA LEU A 49 -33.25 -21.73 -23.96
C LEU A 49 -32.20 -20.69 -24.36
N ILE A 50 -32.33 -20.11 -25.55
CA ILE A 50 -31.43 -19.03 -26.02
C ILE A 50 -31.51 -17.83 -25.08
N ALA A 51 -32.73 -17.40 -24.71
CA ALA A 51 -32.92 -16.28 -23.79
C ALA A 51 -32.28 -16.54 -22.40
N PHE A 52 -32.46 -17.74 -21.83
CA PHE A 52 -31.83 -18.10 -20.55
C PHE A 52 -30.31 -18.15 -20.64
N THR A 53 -29.75 -18.69 -21.73
CA THR A 53 -28.29 -18.69 -21.92
C THR A 53 -27.73 -17.27 -22.07
N PHE A 54 -28.42 -16.40 -22.80
CA PHE A 54 -28.02 -14.99 -22.94
C PHE A 54 -28.09 -14.25 -21.61
N MET A 55 -29.17 -14.43 -20.84
CA MET A 55 -29.28 -13.87 -19.49
C MET A 55 -28.16 -14.38 -18.56
N ALA A 56 -27.82 -15.66 -18.63
CA ALA A 56 -26.72 -16.22 -17.84
C ALA A 56 -25.35 -15.65 -18.25
N ILE A 57 -25.09 -15.44 -19.54
CA ILE A 57 -23.87 -14.80 -20.04
C ILE A 57 -23.79 -13.35 -19.56
N LEU A 58 -24.87 -12.58 -19.67
CA LEU A 58 -24.91 -11.20 -19.19
C LEU A 58 -24.68 -11.14 -17.67
N ALA A 59 -25.34 -12.00 -16.89
CA ALA A 59 -25.15 -12.06 -15.44
C ALA A 59 -23.71 -12.41 -15.07
N PHE A 60 -23.07 -13.34 -15.80
CA PHE A 60 -21.67 -13.69 -15.61
C PHE A 60 -20.76 -12.50 -15.92
N LEU A 61 -20.93 -11.82 -17.05
CA LEU A 61 -20.14 -10.65 -17.43
C LEU A 61 -20.31 -9.51 -16.42
N GLU A 62 -21.54 -9.19 -16.02
CA GLU A 62 -21.82 -8.16 -15.03
C GLU A 62 -21.19 -8.51 -13.67
N PHE A 63 -21.18 -9.79 -13.29
CA PHE A 63 -20.49 -10.24 -12.09
C PHE A 63 -18.99 -9.93 -12.14
N PHE A 64 -18.29 -10.14 -13.27
CA PHE A 64 -16.87 -9.75 -13.37
C PHE A 64 -16.67 -8.24 -13.30
N VAL A 65 -17.58 -7.46 -13.90
CA VAL A 65 -17.54 -6.00 -13.82
C VAL A 65 -17.74 -5.53 -12.38
N TYR A 66 -18.75 -6.06 -11.68
CA TYR A 66 -19.05 -5.73 -10.28
C TYR A 66 -17.95 -6.17 -9.32
N ARG A 67 -17.26 -7.29 -9.62
CA ARG A 67 -16.09 -7.73 -8.85
C ARG A 67 -14.87 -6.84 -9.07
N ASN A 68 -14.82 -6.03 -10.13
CA ASN A 68 -13.75 -5.08 -10.36
C ASN A 68 -14.02 -3.79 -9.59
N THR A 69 -13.13 -3.45 -8.65
CA THR A 69 -13.23 -2.21 -7.87
C THR A 69 -12.66 -1.04 -8.66
N TRP A 70 -13.31 0.12 -8.62
CA TRP A 70 -12.82 1.36 -9.23
C TRP A 70 -12.73 2.44 -8.16
N MET A 71 -11.64 3.22 -8.17
CA MET A 71 -11.50 4.34 -7.25
C MET A 71 -12.31 5.52 -7.78
N LYS A 72 -13.15 6.11 -6.93
CA LYS A 72 -13.92 7.31 -7.27
C LYS A 72 -13.53 8.42 -6.31
N TYR A 73 -12.89 9.45 -6.85
CA TYR A 73 -12.43 10.60 -6.08
C TYR A 73 -13.55 11.64 -6.02
N GLU A 74 -14.02 11.96 -4.82
CA GLU A 74 -15.02 12.99 -4.56
C GLU A 74 -14.45 14.01 -3.57
N TYR A 75 -14.79 15.28 -3.75
CA TYR A 75 -14.36 16.35 -2.86
C TYR A 75 -15.44 16.62 -1.83
N GLU A 76 -15.07 16.57 -0.56
CA GLU A 76 -15.92 16.96 0.56
C GLU A 76 -15.24 18.07 1.37
N VAL A 77 -16.05 18.92 2.02
CA VAL A 77 -15.56 19.95 2.92
C VAL A 77 -15.11 19.29 4.23
N ASP A 78 -13.82 19.42 4.57
CA ASP A 78 -13.31 18.97 5.88
C ASP A 78 -13.95 19.80 6.99
N LYS A 79 -14.62 19.13 7.94
CA LYS A 79 -15.25 19.74 9.12
C LYS A 79 -14.43 19.51 10.39
N ASP A 80 -13.41 18.65 10.34
CA ASP A 80 -12.68 18.17 11.51
C ASP A 80 -11.34 18.89 11.69
N PHE A 81 -11.41 20.15 12.11
CA PHE A 81 -10.24 21.01 12.35
C PHE A 81 -9.52 20.73 13.67
N SER A 82 -10.18 20.12 14.66
CA SER A 82 -9.61 19.89 16.00
C SER A 82 -8.82 18.59 16.13
N SER A 83 -8.93 17.70 15.14
CA SER A 83 -8.23 16.42 15.15
C SER A 83 -6.73 16.62 14.87
N LYS A 84 -5.89 15.81 15.50
CA LYS A 84 -4.46 15.78 15.21
C LYS A 84 -4.19 14.92 13.97
N LEU A 85 -3.27 15.38 13.14
CA LEU A 85 -2.79 14.65 11.97
C LEU A 85 -1.59 13.79 12.35
N ARG A 86 -1.61 12.52 11.97
CA ARG A 86 -0.48 11.62 12.13
C ARG A 86 0.55 11.92 11.03
N LEU A 87 1.77 12.27 11.37
CA LEU A 87 2.89 12.39 10.44
C LEU A 87 3.77 11.15 10.61
N ASN A 88 3.92 10.35 9.54
CA ASN A 88 4.85 9.23 9.52
C ASN A 88 6.14 9.68 8.83
N VAL A 89 7.27 9.47 9.50
CA VAL A 89 8.58 9.92 9.04
C VAL A 89 9.53 8.72 9.04
N ASP A 90 10.28 8.55 7.96
CA ASP A 90 11.45 7.67 7.86
C ASP A 90 12.49 8.37 6.98
N ILE A 91 13.47 9.00 7.62
CA ILE A 91 14.48 9.83 6.96
C ILE A 91 15.86 9.43 7.50
N THR A 92 16.80 9.19 6.60
CA THR A 92 18.20 8.90 6.95
C THR A 92 19.07 10.13 6.65
N VAL A 93 19.78 10.65 7.66
CA VAL A 93 20.67 11.81 7.53
C VAL A 93 22.13 11.39 7.75
N ALA A 94 23.06 11.92 6.97
CA ALA A 94 24.51 11.64 7.03
C ALA A 94 25.22 12.28 8.25
N MET A 95 24.60 12.21 9.43
CA MET A 95 25.16 12.63 10.71
C MET A 95 24.91 11.57 11.80
N ARG A 96 25.73 11.58 12.85
CA ARG A 96 25.52 10.69 14.01
C ARG A 96 24.28 11.11 14.80
N CYS A 97 23.51 10.13 15.28
CA CYS A 97 22.27 10.34 16.03
C CYS A 97 22.39 11.18 17.31
N GLN A 98 23.58 11.25 17.90
CA GLN A 98 23.83 12.05 19.11
C GLN A 98 23.82 13.57 18.85
N TYR A 99 24.03 13.99 17.60
CA TYR A 99 24.18 15.39 17.22
C TYR A 99 23.03 15.93 16.39
N ILE A 100 21.95 15.17 16.22
CA ILE A 100 20.82 15.57 15.38
C ILE A 100 19.51 15.49 16.16
N GLY A 101 18.64 16.45 15.93
CA GLY A 101 17.30 16.51 16.48
C GLY A 101 16.30 16.87 15.40
N ALA A 102 15.11 16.28 15.46
CA ALA A 102 13.97 16.66 14.65
C ALA A 102 12.88 17.24 15.55
N ASP A 103 12.28 18.33 15.10
CA ASP A 103 11.20 19.00 15.78
C ASP A 103 10.18 19.61 14.80
N VAL A 104 8.97 19.82 15.31
CA VAL A 104 7.86 20.39 14.56
C VAL A 104 7.43 21.68 15.23
N LEU A 105 7.44 22.74 14.44
CA LEU A 105 6.96 24.05 14.84
C LEU A 105 5.70 24.37 14.04
N ASP A 106 4.58 24.57 14.73
CA ASP A 106 3.36 25.06 14.10
C ASP A 106 3.35 26.60 14.01
N LEU A 107 2.41 27.15 13.24
CA LEU A 107 2.20 28.61 13.15
C LEU A 107 1.96 29.29 14.50
N ALA A 108 1.54 28.55 15.53
CA ALA A 108 1.34 29.07 16.88
C ALA A 108 2.64 29.04 17.71
N GLU A 109 3.78 28.70 17.09
CA GLU A 109 5.09 28.50 17.69
C GLU A 109 5.08 27.49 18.85
N THR A 110 4.05 26.63 18.91
CA THR A 110 3.95 25.59 19.91
C THR A 110 4.74 24.38 19.44
N MET A 111 5.70 23.96 20.25
CA MET A 111 6.45 22.74 19.97
C MET A 111 5.57 21.52 20.22
N VAL A 112 5.44 20.69 19.19
CA VAL A 112 4.92 19.33 19.35
C VAL A 112 6.08 18.44 19.77
N ALA A 113 5.95 17.79 20.92
CA ALA A 113 6.98 16.90 21.43
C ALA A 113 7.26 15.75 20.43
N SER A 114 8.52 15.58 20.05
CA SER A 114 9.00 14.52 19.14
C SER A 114 9.12 13.14 19.78
N ASP A 115 8.35 12.85 20.83
CA ASP A 115 8.49 11.63 21.66
C ASP A 115 8.22 10.33 20.87
N GLY A 116 7.50 10.43 19.75
CA GLY A 116 7.24 9.30 18.85
C GLY A 116 8.33 8.99 17.83
N LEU A 117 9.42 9.78 17.76
CA LEU A 117 10.52 9.58 16.82
C LEU A 117 11.68 8.81 17.46
N LYS A 118 12.13 7.76 16.77
CA LYS A 118 13.30 6.95 17.15
C LYS A 118 14.48 7.29 16.26
N TYR A 119 15.66 7.30 16.89
CA TYR A 119 16.92 7.61 16.25
C TYR A 119 17.79 6.35 16.27
N GLU A 120 18.02 5.75 15.12
CA GLU A 120 18.83 4.54 14.96
C GLU A 120 20.11 4.85 14.19
N PRO A 121 21.29 4.49 14.71
CA PRO A 121 22.53 4.65 13.96
C PRO A 121 22.53 3.66 12.80
N VAL A 122 22.84 4.14 11.59
CA VAL A 122 22.87 3.34 10.35
C VAL A 122 24.01 3.79 9.44
N ASN A 123 24.29 3.00 8.41
CA ASN A 123 25.13 3.44 7.30
C ASN A 123 24.31 4.28 6.32
N PHE A 124 24.92 5.34 5.78
CA PHE A 124 24.24 6.19 4.80
C PHE A 124 24.00 5.45 3.48
N GLU A 125 24.95 4.61 3.08
CA GLU A 125 24.87 3.83 1.84
C GLU A 125 23.87 2.68 1.96
N LEU A 126 23.04 2.52 0.92
CA LEU A 126 22.05 1.45 0.83
C LEU A 126 22.69 0.17 0.29
N LEU A 127 22.13 -0.99 0.68
CA LEU A 127 22.46 -2.25 0.02
C LEU A 127 22.07 -2.20 -1.47
N PRO A 128 22.75 -2.95 -2.35
CA PRO A 128 22.46 -2.95 -3.79
C PRO A 128 20.98 -3.25 -4.13
N GLU A 129 20.35 -4.17 -3.41
CA GLU A 129 18.92 -4.51 -3.57
C GLU A 129 18.00 -3.35 -3.20
N GLN A 130 18.27 -2.69 -2.08
CA GLN A 130 17.51 -1.52 -1.62
C GLN A 130 17.68 -0.33 -2.56
N ARG A 131 18.87 -0.15 -3.12
CA ARG A 131 19.14 0.90 -4.11
C ARG A 131 18.32 0.68 -5.39
N LEU A 132 18.22 -0.56 -5.86
CA LEU A 132 17.39 -0.89 -7.02
C LEU A 132 15.92 -0.58 -6.76
N TRP A 133 15.42 -0.94 -5.58
CA TRP A 133 14.05 -0.62 -5.15
C TRP A 133 13.78 0.89 -5.18
N HIS A 134 14.68 1.71 -4.61
CA HIS A 134 14.54 3.16 -4.67
C HIS A 134 14.53 3.71 -6.10
N LEU A 135 15.38 3.18 -6.99
CA LEU A 135 15.38 3.60 -8.40
C LEU A 135 14.05 3.27 -9.09
N THR A 136 13.49 2.08 -8.81
CA THR A 136 12.18 1.68 -9.33
C THR A 136 11.07 2.58 -8.80
N LEU A 137 11.06 2.89 -7.50
CA LEU A 137 10.09 3.82 -6.90
C LEU A 137 10.15 5.21 -7.51
N LEU A 138 11.35 5.77 -7.69
CA LEU A 138 11.54 7.08 -8.33
C LEU A 138 10.99 7.08 -9.76
N HIS A 139 11.24 6.01 -10.52
CA HIS A 139 10.71 5.87 -11.87
C HIS A 139 9.18 5.81 -11.88
N MET A 140 8.57 5.04 -10.98
CA MET A 140 7.11 4.98 -10.84
C MET A 140 6.54 6.35 -10.46
N GLN A 141 7.18 7.05 -9.53
CA GLN A 141 6.75 8.38 -9.08
C GLN A 141 6.79 9.42 -10.20
N GLU A 142 7.85 9.44 -11.01
CA GLU A 142 7.96 10.34 -12.16
C GLU A 142 6.79 10.14 -13.14
N ARG A 143 6.42 8.87 -13.40
CA ARG A 143 5.27 8.54 -14.25
C ARG A 143 3.94 8.94 -13.62
N LEU A 144 3.78 8.76 -12.31
CA LEU A 144 2.59 9.18 -11.57
C LEU A 144 2.37 10.70 -11.56
N LYS A 145 3.45 11.50 -11.62
CA LYS A 145 3.33 12.97 -11.74
C LYS A 145 2.77 13.41 -13.09
N VAL A 146 3.06 12.65 -14.14
CA VAL A 146 2.59 12.96 -15.51
C VAL A 146 1.18 12.42 -15.73
N GLU A 147 0.90 11.21 -15.26
CA GLU A 147 -0.35 10.51 -15.49
C GLU A 147 -1.02 10.12 -14.17
N HIS A 148 -1.80 11.05 -13.61
CA HIS A 148 -2.52 10.83 -12.35
C HIS A 148 -3.51 9.64 -12.40
N SER A 149 -3.99 9.26 -13.59
CA SER A 149 -4.86 8.08 -13.78
C SER A 149 -4.13 6.74 -13.55
N LEU A 150 -2.80 6.73 -13.53
CA LEU A 150 -2.03 5.51 -13.25
C LEU A 150 -2.06 5.10 -11.78
N GLN A 151 -2.46 6.00 -10.87
CA GLN A 151 -2.56 5.69 -9.43
C GLN A 151 -3.46 4.48 -9.19
N ASP A 152 -4.58 4.37 -9.90
CA ASP A 152 -5.53 3.25 -9.75
C ASP A 152 -4.94 1.91 -10.22
N VAL A 153 -4.10 1.93 -11.27
CA VAL A 153 -3.45 0.74 -11.82
C VAL A 153 -2.33 0.29 -10.89
N ILE A 154 -1.53 1.23 -10.41
CA ILE A 154 -0.45 0.97 -9.45
C ILE A 154 -1.02 0.51 -8.12
N PHE A 155 -2.10 1.10 -7.62
CA PHE A 155 -2.76 0.65 -6.38
C PHE A 155 -3.19 -0.82 -6.47
N LYS A 156 -3.69 -1.25 -7.64
CA LYS A 156 -4.08 -2.65 -7.88
C LYS A 156 -2.89 -3.62 -8.02
N SER A 157 -1.74 -3.15 -8.51
CA SER A 157 -0.56 -4.00 -8.74
C SER A 157 0.46 -3.98 -7.57
N ALA A 158 0.64 -2.83 -6.92
CA ALA A 158 1.59 -2.59 -5.84
C ALA A 158 1.24 -3.31 -4.54
N MET A 159 -0.02 -3.76 -4.35
CA MET A 159 -0.36 -4.69 -3.25
C MET A 159 0.36 -6.04 -3.32
N LYS A 160 1.12 -6.32 -4.40
CA LYS A 160 1.86 -7.56 -4.58
C LYS A 160 3.35 -7.47 -4.23
N GLU A 161 3.93 -6.27 -4.15
CA GLU A 161 5.36 -6.09 -3.88
C GLU A 161 5.56 -5.60 -2.45
N VAL A 162 6.09 -6.48 -1.59
CA VAL A 162 6.49 -6.15 -0.23
C VAL A 162 7.83 -5.40 -0.29
N PRO A 163 7.98 -4.23 0.35
CA PRO A 163 9.27 -3.55 0.43
C PRO A 163 10.33 -4.50 1.01
N PRO A 164 11.57 -4.50 0.50
CA PRO A 164 12.62 -5.34 1.07
C PRO A 164 12.77 -5.02 2.56
N SER A 165 12.59 -6.02 3.42
CA SER A 165 12.75 -5.87 4.86
C SER A 165 14.17 -5.44 5.15
N GLN A 166 14.35 -4.34 5.85
CA GLN A 166 15.67 -3.92 6.31
C GLN A 166 16.20 -4.93 7.31
N SER A 167 17.17 -5.75 6.89
CA SER A 167 17.92 -6.59 7.80
C SER A 167 18.79 -5.69 8.66
N ARG A 168 18.68 -5.86 9.98
CA ARG A 168 19.59 -5.22 10.94
C ARG A 168 20.98 -5.81 10.72
N SER A 169 21.87 -5.07 10.07
CA SER A 169 23.28 -5.45 10.00
C SER A 169 23.85 -5.42 11.42
N GLU A 170 24.59 -6.47 11.80
CA GLU A 170 25.38 -6.51 13.04
C GLU A 170 26.63 -5.64 12.88
N ASP A 171 26.44 -4.37 12.55
CA ASP A 171 27.53 -3.41 12.41
C ASP A 171 27.89 -2.84 13.78
N THR A 172 29.20 -2.67 14.01
CA THR A 172 29.67 -2.06 15.26
C THR A 172 29.27 -0.58 15.31
N PRO A 173 28.79 -0.05 16.44
CA PRO A 173 28.22 1.30 16.53
C PRO A 173 29.18 2.44 16.17
N ASN A 174 30.49 2.17 16.10
CA ASN A 174 31.51 3.17 15.77
C ASN A 174 31.74 3.39 14.27
N SER A 175 31.30 2.49 13.39
CA SER A 175 31.42 2.66 11.93
C SER A 175 30.20 3.35 11.30
N LEU A 176 29.10 3.49 12.05
CA LEU A 176 27.85 4.05 11.57
C LEU A 176 27.94 5.58 11.50
N THR A 177 27.90 6.12 10.28
CA THR A 177 28.10 7.54 9.98
C THR A 177 26.80 8.32 9.80
N ALA A 178 25.66 7.64 9.76
CA ALA A 178 24.34 8.24 9.56
C ALA A 178 23.36 7.91 10.70
N CYS A 179 22.26 8.65 10.70
CA CYS A 179 21.16 8.49 11.63
C CYS A 179 19.85 8.34 10.87
N ARG A 180 19.14 7.25 11.15
CA ARG A 180 17.78 7.03 10.69
C ARG A 180 16.80 7.53 11.73
N ILE A 181 16.03 8.52 11.35
CA ILE A 181 14.95 9.12 12.13
C ILE A 181 13.66 8.51 11.61
N HIS A 182 13.07 7.61 12.39
CA HIS A 182 11.84 6.93 11.98
C HIS A 182 10.80 6.87 13.09
N GLY A 183 9.53 6.85 12.72
CA GLY A 183 8.42 6.77 13.66
C GLY A 183 7.21 7.55 13.19
N HIS A 184 6.37 7.93 14.15
CA HIS A 184 5.19 8.73 13.87
C HIS A 184 4.95 9.71 15.01
N LEU A 185 4.42 10.87 14.66
CA LEU A 185 4.10 11.93 15.62
C LEU A 185 2.75 12.56 15.27
N PHE A 186 2.06 13.10 16.26
CA PHE A 186 0.74 13.70 16.09
C PHE A 186 0.86 15.23 16.12
N VAL A 187 0.65 15.86 14.96
CA VAL A 187 0.71 17.32 14.78
C VAL A 187 -0.67 17.93 14.66
N ASN A 188 -0.76 19.22 14.94
CA ASN A 188 -1.97 19.99 14.68
C ASN A 188 -2.20 20.10 13.16
N LYS A 189 -3.47 20.10 12.72
CA LYS A 189 -3.86 20.31 11.31
C LYS A 189 -3.76 21.78 10.90
N VAL A 190 -2.57 22.35 11.04
CA VAL A 190 -2.26 23.75 10.68
C VAL A 190 -0.98 23.77 9.89
N ALA A 191 -0.72 24.88 9.19
CA ALA A 191 0.59 25.05 8.57
C ALA A 191 1.68 25.04 9.66
N GLY A 192 2.80 24.41 9.34
CA GLY A 192 3.92 24.21 10.24
C GLY A 192 5.12 23.68 9.48
N ASN A 193 6.26 23.66 10.15
CA ASN A 193 7.53 23.24 9.60
C ASN A 193 8.05 22.05 10.41
N PHE A 194 8.41 20.98 9.69
CA PHE A 194 9.24 19.90 10.21
C PHE A 194 10.66 20.21 9.82
N HIS A 195 11.54 20.47 10.79
CA HIS A 195 12.95 20.70 10.52
C HIS A 195 13.84 19.73 11.29
N ILE A 196 14.99 19.45 10.70
CA ILE A 196 16.03 18.61 11.28
C ILE A 196 17.25 19.51 11.46
N THR A 197 17.77 19.58 12.69
CA THR A 197 18.82 20.53 13.06
C THR A 197 19.88 19.87 13.94
N VAL A 198 21.02 20.55 14.11
CA VAL A 198 22.10 20.06 14.98
C VAL A 198 21.68 20.18 16.43
N GLY A 199 21.80 19.09 17.18
CA GLY A 199 21.51 19.02 18.60
C GLY A 199 20.04 18.70 18.88
N LYS A 200 19.80 17.93 19.95
CA LYS A 200 18.45 17.65 20.42
C LYS A 200 17.80 18.96 20.87
N SER A 201 16.54 19.16 20.51
CA SER A 201 15.75 20.27 21.00
C SER A 201 15.57 20.14 22.51
N ILE A 202 15.95 21.19 23.25
CA ILE A 202 15.65 21.28 24.68
C ILE A 202 14.50 22.27 24.85
N PRO A 203 13.38 21.86 25.47
CA PRO A 203 12.26 22.76 25.72
C PRO A 203 12.69 23.86 26.70
N HIS A 204 12.53 25.13 26.32
CA HIS A 204 12.83 26.28 27.17
C HIS A 204 11.57 27.15 27.36
N PRO A 205 11.35 27.80 28.52
CA PRO A 205 10.11 28.56 28.78
C PRO A 205 9.86 29.77 27.86
N ARG A 206 10.86 30.18 27.06
CA ARG A 206 10.81 31.31 26.12
C ARG A 206 11.12 30.92 24.66
N GLY A 207 11.06 29.62 24.33
CA GLY A 207 11.33 29.11 22.99
C GLY A 207 12.02 27.74 23.00
N HIS A 208 12.87 27.49 22.00
CA HIS A 208 13.70 26.30 21.95
C HIS A 208 15.16 26.66 21.69
N ALA A 209 16.06 25.92 22.32
CA ALA A 209 17.48 26.04 22.07
C ALA A 209 18.00 24.68 21.61
N HIS A 210 18.82 24.70 20.57
CA HIS A 210 19.55 23.53 20.11
C HIS A 210 20.92 23.50 20.77
N LEU A 211 21.33 22.35 21.29
CA LEU A 211 22.70 22.13 21.79
C LEU A 211 23.67 21.95 20.61
N ALA A 212 23.94 23.03 19.89
CA ALA A 212 24.96 23.07 18.84
C ALA A 212 26.38 23.29 19.39
N ALA A 213 26.50 23.75 20.65
CA ALA A 213 27.77 24.20 21.24
C ALA A 213 28.84 23.12 21.48
N LEU A 214 28.49 21.84 21.32
CA LEU A 214 29.40 20.69 21.56
C LEU A 214 29.92 20.05 20.26
N VAL A 215 29.54 20.57 19.09
CA VAL A 215 29.82 19.95 17.80
C VAL A 215 30.59 20.93 16.92
N SER A 216 31.76 20.51 16.41
CA SER A 216 32.54 21.32 15.46
C SER A 216 31.76 21.50 14.16
N HIS A 217 31.70 22.73 13.65
CA HIS A 217 31.04 23.10 12.40
C HIS A 217 31.56 22.28 11.20
N ASP A 218 32.80 21.79 11.25
CA ASP A 218 33.42 21.00 10.18
C ASP A 218 32.81 19.58 10.01
N SER A 219 31.91 19.18 10.93
CA SER A 219 31.27 17.85 10.91
C SER A 219 29.79 17.87 10.48
N PHE A 220 29.29 19.02 10.00
CA PHE A 220 27.90 19.16 9.58
C PHE A 220 27.70 18.61 8.17
N ASN A 221 26.99 17.48 8.05
CA ASN A 221 26.61 16.90 6.78
C ASN A 221 25.12 16.52 6.77
N PHE A 222 24.28 17.44 6.30
CA PHE A 222 22.83 17.25 6.19
C PHE A 222 22.40 16.56 4.89
N SER A 223 23.32 15.90 4.18
CA SER A 223 22.93 14.99 3.09
C SER A 223 21.95 13.97 3.66
N HIS A 224 20.78 13.86 3.04
CA HIS A 224 19.70 13.06 3.58
C HIS A 224 18.96 12.32 2.47
N ARG A 225 18.32 11.25 2.89
CA ARG A 225 17.42 10.44 2.10
C ARG A 225 16.10 10.36 2.83
N ILE A 226 15.02 10.58 2.10
CA ILE A 226 13.66 10.38 2.59
C ILE A 226 13.27 8.99 2.11
N ASP A 227 13.27 8.03 3.04
CA ASP A 227 12.83 6.66 2.76
C ASP A 227 11.30 6.63 2.69
N HIS A 228 10.62 7.29 3.65
CA HIS A 228 9.17 7.43 3.65
C HIS A 228 8.70 8.72 4.34
N LEU A 229 7.74 9.42 3.74
CA LEU A 229 7.07 10.57 4.36
C LEU A 229 5.59 10.60 3.97
N SER A 230 4.71 10.44 4.97
CA SER A 230 3.26 10.41 4.74
C SER A 230 2.46 11.08 5.85
N PHE A 231 1.25 11.51 5.48
CA PHE A 231 0.30 12.15 6.39
C PHE A 231 -0.95 11.28 6.53
N GLY A 232 -1.37 11.04 7.77
CA GLY A 232 -2.50 10.20 8.11
C GLY A 232 -2.14 8.74 8.35
N GLU A 233 -3.14 7.88 8.19
CA GLU A 233 -2.96 6.43 8.25
C GLU A 233 -2.32 5.91 6.97
N ALA A 234 -1.50 4.87 7.12
CA ALA A 234 -0.84 4.25 5.97
C ALA A 234 -1.89 3.52 5.11
N ILE A 235 -2.00 3.95 3.85
CA ILE A 235 -2.87 3.31 2.86
C ILE A 235 -2.00 2.39 2.00
N PRO A 236 -2.27 1.06 1.98
CA PRO A 236 -1.50 0.13 1.16
C PRO A 236 -1.51 0.52 -0.32
N GLY A 237 -0.35 0.53 -0.98
CA GLY A 237 -0.25 0.85 -2.41
C GLY A 237 -0.24 2.34 -2.77
N LEU A 238 -0.36 3.24 -1.78
CA LEU A 238 -0.15 4.68 -1.99
C LEU A 238 1.35 4.99 -2.01
N ILE A 239 1.82 5.56 -3.12
CA ILE A 239 3.20 6.05 -3.26
C ILE A 239 3.21 7.55 -2.98
N ASN A 240 3.93 8.00 -1.95
CA ASN A 240 3.96 9.43 -1.62
C ASN A 240 4.99 10.17 -2.49
N PRO A 241 4.78 11.47 -2.78
CA PRO A 241 5.68 12.23 -3.64
C PRO A 241 7.09 12.46 -3.09
N LEU A 242 7.36 12.13 -1.83
CA LEU A 242 8.69 12.30 -1.23
C LEU A 242 9.34 10.97 -0.85
N ASP A 243 8.67 9.85 -1.10
CA ASP A 243 9.23 8.52 -0.84
C ASP A 243 10.42 8.25 -1.78
N ALA A 244 11.44 7.58 -1.26
CA ALA A 244 12.69 7.24 -1.96
C ALA A 244 13.50 8.44 -2.52
N ASN A 245 13.25 9.66 -2.04
CA ASN A 245 13.96 10.85 -2.52
C ASN A 245 15.35 10.99 -1.86
N HIS A 246 16.36 11.43 -2.61
CA HIS A 246 17.73 11.64 -2.10
C HIS A 246 18.15 13.08 -2.35
N MET A 247 18.60 13.78 -1.32
CA MET A 247 19.19 15.11 -1.43
C MET A 247 20.60 15.10 -0.87
N PHE A 248 21.57 15.34 -1.75
CA PHE A 248 22.96 15.54 -1.37
C PHE A 248 23.19 17.03 -1.12
N GLN A 249 23.64 17.36 0.09
CA GLN A 249 24.13 18.70 0.38
C GLN A 249 25.59 18.75 -0.06
N TYR A 250 25.85 19.31 -1.25
CA TYR A 250 27.21 19.62 -1.67
C TYR A 250 27.62 20.94 -1.00
N PHE A 251 28.62 20.89 -0.11
CA PHE A 251 29.40 22.06 0.29
C PHE A 251 30.65 22.14 -0.56
#